data_AF-A0A432WXY0-F1
#
_entry.id   AF-A0A432WXY0-F1
#
_cell.length_a   1.000
_cell.length_b   1.000
_cell.length_c   1.000
_cell.angle_alpha   90.00
_cell.angle_beta   90.00
_cell.angle_gamma   90.00
#
_symmetry.space_group_name_H-M   'P 1'
#
loop_
_entity.id
_entity.type
_entity.pdbx_description
1 polymer ?
#
loop_
_entity_poly.entity_id
_entity_poly.type
_entity_poly.pdbx_seq_one_letter_code
_entity_poly.pdbx_strand_id
1 'polypeptide(L)'
;MTDSSKKRDLLIQASIEAIPYIGGPLSTMYFGAKQEKRFERLESFYTEIKEEIERLKDVDLCIDGQNTDELVSLIEDLNEKVEQESREQKITYLKNFLISTLQNTLTGDFDQRKHYLDTLSSMSVLECEILACLFNQEQPVQIRQISKPGVSQYVVYSAISKIRSCGYLASRRGSYQMNGQQDEYLDDLVFLSDFGKEFCQYVKIA
;
A
#
# COMPACT_ATOMS: atom_id res chain seq x y z
N MET A 1 22.94 9.08 -26.08
CA MET A 1 22.47 8.79 -24.72
C MET A 1 21.48 9.87 -24.34
N THR A 2 20.20 9.52 -24.32
CA THR A 2 19.07 10.43 -24.13
C THR A 2 18.99 10.93 -22.69
N ASP A 3 18.60 12.19 -22.52
CA ASP A 3 18.47 12.93 -21.25
C ASP A 3 17.69 12.17 -20.17
N SER A 4 16.70 11.37 -20.58
CA SER A 4 15.91 10.46 -19.73
C SER A 4 16.75 9.42 -18.98
N SER A 5 17.79 8.85 -19.62
CA SER A 5 18.68 7.88 -18.94
C SER A 5 19.48 8.52 -17.80
N LYS A 6 19.89 9.79 -17.97
CA LYS A 6 20.64 10.52 -16.93
C LYS A 6 19.75 10.91 -15.75
N LYS A 7 18.51 11.35 -16.03
CA LYS A 7 17.53 11.66 -14.99
C LYS A 7 17.15 10.42 -14.19
N ARG A 8 16.91 9.29 -14.86
CA ARG A 8 16.67 7.99 -14.21
C ARG A 8 17.82 7.58 -13.29
N ASP A 9 19.05 7.66 -13.77
CA ASP A 9 20.22 7.29 -12.97
C ASP A 9 20.40 8.24 -11.78
N LEU A 10 20.14 9.55 -11.94
CA LEU A 10 20.17 10.55 -10.87
C LEU A 10 19.06 10.34 -9.83
N LEU A 11 17.92 9.80 -10.23
CA LEU A 11 16.78 9.50 -9.36
C LEU A 11 16.93 8.20 -8.62
N ILE A 12 17.41 7.15 -9.28
CA ILE A 12 17.85 5.93 -8.62
C ILE A 12 18.93 6.30 -7.62
N GLN A 13 19.88 7.14 -8.00
CA GLN A 13 20.93 7.64 -7.12
C GLN A 13 20.36 8.50 -5.98
N ALA A 14 19.44 9.43 -6.22
CA ALA A 14 18.81 10.25 -5.19
C ALA A 14 17.90 9.44 -4.25
N SER A 15 17.24 8.39 -4.75
CA SER A 15 16.42 7.46 -3.95
C SER A 15 17.31 6.57 -3.07
N ILE A 16 18.46 6.14 -3.62
CA ILE A 16 19.51 5.43 -2.89
C ILE A 16 20.25 6.37 -1.93
N GLU A 17 20.37 7.67 -2.24
CA GLU A 17 20.95 8.71 -1.37
C GLU A 17 19.95 9.23 -0.32
N ALA A 18 18.64 9.01 -0.54
CA ALA A 18 17.57 9.23 0.42
C ALA A 18 17.42 8.08 1.43
N ILE A 19 18.08 6.93 1.18
CA ILE A 19 18.51 6.05 2.26
C ILE A 19 19.35 6.95 3.16
N PRO A 20 19.02 7.15 4.45
CA PRO A 20 19.80 7.99 5.32
C PRO A 20 21.27 7.57 5.21
N TYR A 21 22.09 8.49 4.72
CA TYR A 21 23.53 8.30 4.63
C TYR A 21 23.97 7.79 6.00
N ILE A 22 24.52 6.58 6.08
CA ILE A 22 25.31 6.16 7.23
C ILE A 22 26.56 7.03 7.19
N GLY A 23 26.42 8.28 7.59
CA GLY A 23 27.43 9.33 7.52
C GLY A 23 27.80 9.78 8.92
N GLY A 24 28.24 8.84 9.76
CA GLY A 24 28.58 9.10 11.16
C GLY A 24 27.41 9.63 11.98
N PRO A 25 27.69 10.30 13.10
CA PRO A 25 27.58 9.88 14.52
C PRO A 25 26.39 9.01 14.98
N LEU A 26 25.42 8.65 14.11
CA LEU A 26 24.33 7.72 14.41
C LEU A 26 24.79 6.26 14.50
N SER A 27 25.87 5.89 13.81
CA SER A 27 26.51 4.56 13.93
C SER A 27 26.99 4.26 15.35
N THR A 28 27.26 5.28 16.16
CA THR A 28 27.73 5.13 17.54
C THR A 28 26.59 4.93 18.56
N MET A 29 25.34 5.24 18.21
CA MET A 29 24.15 4.95 19.04
C MET A 29 23.46 3.61 18.69
N TYR A 30 23.88 2.95 17.60
CA TYR A 30 23.12 1.95 16.84
C TYR A 30 23.18 0.50 17.37
N PHE A 31 23.85 0.25 18.50
CA PHE A 31 24.13 -1.10 18.99
C PHE A 31 22.98 -1.69 19.82
N GLY A 32 21.84 -1.96 19.18
CA GLY A 32 20.78 -2.80 19.75
C GLY A 32 20.16 -3.75 18.70
N ALA A 33 20.01 -5.03 19.01
CA ALA A 33 19.49 -6.07 18.09
C ALA A 33 18.09 -5.78 17.48
N LYS A 34 17.31 -4.88 18.10
CA LYS A 34 16.02 -4.43 17.56
C LYS A 34 16.16 -3.37 16.46
N GLN A 35 17.24 -2.58 16.49
CA GLN A 35 17.54 -1.54 15.49
C GLN A 35 18.18 -2.16 14.25
N GLU A 36 19.03 -3.18 14.43
CA GLU A 36 19.62 -3.96 13.33
C GLU A 36 18.56 -4.55 12.40
N LYS A 37 17.55 -5.24 12.94
CA LYS A 37 16.45 -5.81 12.12
C LYS A 37 15.60 -4.77 11.38
N ARG A 38 15.49 -3.54 11.89
CA ARG A 38 14.76 -2.46 11.21
C ARG A 38 15.57 -1.95 10.04
N PHE A 39 16.87 -1.78 10.27
CA PHE A 39 17.82 -1.37 9.25
C PHE A 39 17.91 -2.39 8.11
N GLU A 40 18.07 -3.68 8.43
CA GLU A 40 18.09 -4.77 7.44
C GLU A 40 16.85 -4.78 6.55
N ARG A 41 15.67 -4.46 7.10
CA ARG A 41 14.42 -4.37 6.33
C ARG A 41 14.44 -3.19 5.35
N LEU A 42 14.89 -2.02 5.79
CA LEU A 42 15.00 -0.85 4.90
C LEU A 42 16.03 -1.10 3.80
N GLU A 43 17.18 -1.68 4.13
CA GLU A 43 18.21 -2.02 3.15
C GLU A 43 17.67 -3.00 2.10
N SER A 44 17.00 -4.07 2.55
CA SER A 44 16.36 -5.05 1.65
C SER A 44 15.29 -4.39 0.79
N PHE A 45 14.45 -3.54 1.39
CA PHE A 45 13.37 -2.81 0.71
C PHE A 45 13.90 -1.95 -0.45
N TYR A 46 14.91 -1.12 -0.20
CA TYR A 46 15.50 -0.27 -1.24
C TYR A 46 16.31 -1.06 -2.28
N THR A 47 16.96 -2.16 -1.88
CA THR A 47 17.65 -3.07 -2.80
C THR A 47 16.65 -3.67 -3.80
N GLU A 48 15.52 -4.18 -3.31
CA GLU A 48 14.47 -4.72 -4.18
C GLU A 48 13.85 -3.67 -5.10
N ILE A 49 13.63 -2.45 -4.60
CA ILE A 49 13.13 -1.33 -5.43
C ILE A 49 14.08 -1.06 -6.57
N LYS A 50 15.38 -0.97 -6.27
CA LYS A 50 16.41 -0.73 -7.29
C LYS A 50 16.36 -1.80 -8.37
N GLU A 51 16.35 -3.07 -7.97
CA GLU A 51 16.26 -4.19 -8.90
C GLU A 51 14.97 -4.14 -9.75
N GLU A 52 13.85 -3.76 -9.15
CA GLU A 52 12.57 -3.66 -9.85
C GLU A 52 12.56 -2.50 -10.87
N ILE A 53 13.09 -1.33 -10.50
CA ILE A 53 13.24 -0.19 -11.42
C ILE A 53 14.19 -0.55 -12.57
N GLU A 54 15.30 -1.23 -12.29
CA GLU A 54 16.24 -1.70 -13.32
C GLU A 54 15.60 -2.69 -14.29
N ARG A 55 14.75 -3.60 -13.79
CA ARG A 55 13.97 -4.54 -14.62
C ARG A 55 12.97 -3.85 -15.52
N LEU A 56 12.40 -2.74 -15.08
CA LEU A 56 11.29 -2.09 -15.77
C LEU A 56 11.69 -1.31 -17.03
N LYS A 57 13.00 -1.16 -17.34
CA LYS A 57 13.67 -0.64 -18.56
C LYS A 57 13.17 0.67 -19.22
N ASP A 58 11.87 0.90 -19.33
CA ASP A 58 11.17 2.01 -20.00
C ASP A 58 10.16 2.73 -19.08
N VAL A 59 10.44 2.84 -17.78
CA VAL A 59 9.61 3.65 -16.88
C VAL A 59 10.05 5.09 -16.93
N ASP A 60 9.15 5.96 -17.39
CA ASP A 60 9.30 7.41 -17.28
C ASP A 60 8.96 7.81 -15.83
N LEU A 61 9.99 8.02 -15.01
CA LEU A 61 9.82 8.47 -13.63
C LEU A 61 9.57 9.97 -13.65
N CYS A 62 8.37 10.37 -13.21
CA CYS A 62 7.92 11.74 -13.33
C CYS A 62 8.22 12.54 -12.06
N ILE A 63 9.51 12.87 -11.86
CA ILE A 63 9.96 13.75 -10.77
C ILE A 63 9.94 15.23 -11.16
N ASP A 64 10.13 15.53 -12.46
CA ASP A 64 10.05 16.90 -12.97
C ASP A 64 8.61 17.43 -12.81
N GLY A 65 8.39 18.36 -11.89
CA GLY A 65 7.07 18.92 -11.56
C GLY A 65 6.45 18.42 -10.25
N GLN A 66 7.16 17.58 -9.48
CA GLN A 66 6.74 17.20 -8.13
C GLN A 66 7.07 18.29 -7.10
N ASN A 67 6.20 18.46 -6.10
CA ASN A 67 6.54 19.20 -4.90
C ASN A 67 7.53 18.36 -4.08
N THR A 68 8.81 18.74 -4.12
CA THR A 68 9.90 17.99 -3.49
C THR A 68 9.68 17.79 -1.99
N ASP A 69 9.12 18.77 -1.28
CA ASP A 69 8.92 18.68 0.18
C ASP A 69 7.84 17.66 0.54
N GLU A 70 6.75 17.62 -0.23
CA GLU A 70 5.68 16.63 -0.08
C GLU A 70 6.20 15.22 -0.38
N LEU A 71 6.98 15.05 -1.45
CA LEU A 71 7.57 13.75 -1.78
C LEU A 71 8.51 13.26 -0.68
N VAL A 72 9.37 14.14 -0.15
CA VAL A 72 10.30 13.81 0.95
C VAL A 72 9.51 13.37 2.18
N SER A 73 8.50 14.14 2.60
CA SER A 73 7.66 13.79 3.75
C SER A 73 6.97 12.43 3.57
N LEU A 74 6.49 12.12 2.37
CA LEU A 74 5.85 10.83 2.08
C LEU A 74 6.83 9.67 2.14
N ILE A 75 8.07 9.86 1.69
CA ILE A 75 9.15 8.85 1.76
C ILE A 75 9.59 8.63 3.22
N GLU A 76 9.70 9.69 4.02
CA GLU A 76 10.01 9.58 5.45
C GLU A 76 8.93 8.75 6.17
N ASP A 77 7.66 9.07 5.97
CA ASP A 77 6.53 8.33 6.53
C ASP A 77 6.51 6.86 6.08
N LEU A 78 6.84 6.61 4.81
CA LEU A 78 6.93 5.26 4.26
C LEU A 78 8.03 4.46 4.94
N ASN A 79 9.20 5.04 5.14
CA ASN A 79 10.34 4.39 5.78
C ASN A 79 10.01 3.96 7.21
N GLU A 80 9.39 4.84 7.99
CA GLU A 80 8.92 4.49 9.34
C GLU A 80 7.97 3.29 9.33
N LYS A 81 7.07 3.22 8.34
CA LYS A 81 6.11 2.13 8.19
C LYS A 81 6.80 0.82 7.78
N VAL A 82 7.80 0.87 6.89
CA VAL A 82 8.59 -0.29 6.47
C VAL A 82 9.41 -0.86 7.64
N GLU A 83 10.07 -0.01 8.43
CA GLU A 83 10.85 -0.45 9.60
C GLU A 83 10.00 -1.24 10.60
N GLN A 84 8.75 -0.83 10.78
CA GLN A 84 7.81 -1.41 11.75
C GLN A 84 7.07 -2.62 11.21
N GLU A 85 7.00 -2.79 9.89
CA GLU A 85 6.33 -3.92 9.27
C GLU A 85 7.18 -5.19 9.38
N SER A 86 6.54 -6.31 9.64
CA SER A 86 7.19 -7.63 9.75
C SER A 86 6.61 -8.66 8.80
N ARG A 87 5.55 -8.29 8.07
CA ARG A 87 4.84 -9.16 7.15
C ARG A 87 5.31 -8.82 5.73
N GLU A 88 6.06 -9.73 5.11
CA GLU A 88 6.62 -9.58 3.76
C GLU A 88 5.60 -9.15 2.71
N GLN A 89 4.38 -9.69 2.79
CA GLN A 89 3.29 -9.30 1.88
C GLN A 89 2.98 -7.81 1.95
N LYS A 90 2.98 -7.22 3.15
CA LYS A 90 2.73 -5.77 3.31
C LYS A 90 3.93 -4.93 2.92
N ILE A 91 5.16 -5.41 3.15
CA ILE A 91 6.38 -4.78 2.64
C ILE A 91 6.33 -4.69 1.12
N THR A 92 5.85 -5.75 0.46
CA THR A 92 5.65 -5.77 -1.00
C THR A 92 4.66 -4.69 -1.46
N TYR A 93 3.53 -4.52 -0.78
CA TYR A 93 2.58 -3.46 -1.11
C TYR A 93 3.14 -2.05 -0.87
N LEU A 94 3.92 -1.85 0.20
CA LEU A 94 4.60 -0.58 0.48
C LEU A 94 5.66 -0.27 -0.60
N LYS A 95 6.32 -1.30 -1.13
CA LYS A 95 7.25 -1.16 -2.26
C LYS A 95 6.52 -0.69 -3.52
N ASN A 96 5.42 -1.36 -3.85
CA ASN A 96 4.58 -1.00 -4.99
C ASN A 96 4.04 0.42 -4.87
N PHE A 97 3.64 0.83 -3.65
CA PHE A 97 3.24 2.20 -3.36
C PHE A 97 4.32 3.22 -3.76
N LEU A 98 5.58 3.00 -3.35
CA LEU A 98 6.68 3.91 -3.69
C LEU A 98 6.95 3.94 -5.19
N ILE A 99 7.00 2.78 -5.84
CA ILE A 99 7.20 2.69 -7.29
C ILE A 99 6.10 3.46 -8.03
N SER A 100 4.84 3.25 -7.68
CA SER A 100 3.70 3.97 -8.27
C SER A 100 3.73 5.48 -7.97
N THR A 101 4.23 5.88 -6.79
CA THR A 101 4.42 7.29 -6.43
C THR A 101 5.45 7.98 -7.31
N LEU A 102 6.57 7.29 -7.61
CA LEU A 102 7.64 7.81 -8.46
C LEU A 102 7.27 7.79 -9.96
N GLN A 103 6.34 6.93 -10.35
CA GLN A 103 5.84 6.84 -11.73
C GLN A 103 4.80 7.91 -12.08
N ASN A 104 4.00 8.37 -11.11
CA ASN A 104 2.91 9.31 -11.36
C ASN A 104 3.25 10.71 -10.82
N THR A 105 3.13 11.76 -11.65
CA THR A 105 3.32 13.16 -11.20
C THR A 105 2.41 13.50 -10.02
N LEU A 106 2.95 14.24 -9.04
CA LEU A 106 2.26 14.62 -7.80
C LEU A 106 1.19 15.70 -7.95
N THR A 107 0.89 16.18 -9.16
CA THR A 107 0.00 17.35 -9.33
C THR A 107 -1.43 17.07 -8.83
N GLY A 108 -1.71 17.48 -7.59
CA GLY A 108 -3.04 17.49 -6.96
C GLY A 108 -3.40 16.32 -6.04
N ASP A 109 -2.46 15.42 -5.71
CA ASP A 109 -2.77 14.08 -5.16
C ASP A 109 -2.02 13.71 -3.85
N PHE A 110 -1.34 14.66 -3.19
CA PHE A 110 -0.57 14.34 -1.97
C PHE A 110 -1.45 13.76 -0.84
N ASP A 111 -2.57 14.41 -0.52
CA ASP A 111 -3.46 13.96 0.56
C ASP A 111 -4.00 12.53 0.31
N GLN A 112 -4.31 12.21 -0.94
CA GLN A 112 -4.80 10.88 -1.32
C GLN A 112 -3.69 9.84 -1.24
N ARG A 113 -2.46 10.14 -1.68
CA ARG A 113 -1.30 9.23 -1.50
C ARG A 113 -0.96 9.03 -0.03
N LYS A 114 -1.00 10.09 0.77
CA LYS A 114 -0.83 10.01 2.21
C LYS A 114 -1.92 9.13 2.84
N HIS A 115 -3.17 9.30 2.42
CA HIS A 115 -4.28 8.46 2.85
C HIS A 115 -4.08 6.98 2.46
N TYR A 116 -3.61 6.70 1.24
CA TYR A 116 -3.26 5.35 0.80
C TYR A 116 -2.18 4.72 1.69
N LEU A 117 -1.10 5.46 1.96
CA LEU A 117 0.00 4.98 2.79
C LEU A 117 -0.45 4.70 4.23
N ASP A 118 -1.20 5.62 4.83
CA ASP A 118 -1.71 5.47 6.19
C ASP A 118 -2.71 4.32 6.30
N THR A 119 -3.58 4.16 5.31
CA THR A 119 -4.49 3.03 5.28
C THR A 119 -3.74 1.71 5.09
N LEU A 120 -2.86 1.61 4.10
CA LEU A 120 -2.09 0.40 3.82
C LEU A 120 -1.29 -0.07 5.04
N SER A 121 -0.64 0.88 5.74
CA SER A 121 0.11 0.57 6.96
C SER A 121 -0.79 0.11 8.11
N SER A 122 -1.98 0.69 8.28
CA SER A 122 -2.93 0.28 9.32
C SER A 122 -3.76 -0.96 8.97
N MET A 123 -3.74 -1.41 7.71
CA MET A 123 -4.47 -2.59 7.27
C MET A 123 -3.85 -3.88 7.82
N SER A 124 -4.73 -4.83 8.16
CA SER A 124 -4.33 -6.21 8.40
C SER A 124 -4.14 -6.96 7.08
N VAL A 125 -3.43 -8.08 7.11
CA VAL A 125 -3.28 -8.94 5.91
C VAL A 125 -4.65 -9.45 5.43
N LEU A 126 -5.56 -9.77 6.37
CA LEU A 126 -6.92 -10.17 6.02
C LEU A 126 -7.66 -9.05 5.26
N GLU A 127 -7.47 -7.80 5.65
CA GLU A 127 -8.09 -6.67 4.96
C GLU A 127 -7.56 -6.52 3.53
N CYS A 128 -6.24 -6.68 3.33
CA CYS A 128 -5.63 -6.68 2.00
C CYS A 128 -6.11 -7.85 1.14
N GLU A 129 -6.22 -9.06 1.70
CA GLU A 129 -6.73 -10.25 1.00
C GLU A 129 -8.20 -10.09 0.57
N ILE A 130 -9.03 -9.47 1.41
CA ILE A 130 -10.43 -9.17 1.06
C ILE A 130 -10.48 -8.19 -0.12
N LEU A 131 -9.65 -7.15 -0.11
CA LEU A 131 -9.53 -6.23 -1.24
C LEU A 131 -9.09 -6.96 -2.52
N ALA A 132 -8.06 -7.82 -2.44
CA ALA A 132 -7.59 -8.61 -3.58
C ALA A 132 -8.67 -9.56 -4.12
N CYS A 133 -9.41 -10.21 -3.22
CA CYS A 133 -10.51 -11.09 -3.58
C CYS A 133 -11.59 -10.32 -4.35
N LEU A 134 -11.99 -9.14 -3.85
CA LEU A 134 -13.03 -8.30 -4.45
C LEU A 134 -12.56 -7.59 -5.73
N PHE A 135 -11.27 -7.30 -5.88
CA PHE A 135 -10.72 -6.66 -7.08
C PHE A 135 -10.94 -7.49 -8.34
N ASN A 136 -10.91 -8.82 -8.19
CA ASN A 136 -11.12 -9.75 -9.30
C ASN A 136 -12.59 -10.09 -9.56
N GLN A 137 -13.53 -9.48 -8.84
CA GLN A 137 -14.97 -9.75 -8.98
C GLN A 137 -15.64 -8.69 -9.85
N GLU A 138 -16.34 -9.12 -10.90
CA GLU A 138 -17.14 -8.23 -11.72
C GLU A 138 -18.49 -7.87 -11.07
N GLN A 139 -19.00 -8.74 -10.19
CA GLN A 139 -20.31 -8.61 -9.57
C GLN A 139 -20.20 -8.39 -8.06
N PRO A 140 -21.14 -7.64 -7.45
CA PRO A 140 -21.21 -7.52 -6.00
C PRO A 140 -21.33 -8.88 -5.30
N VAL A 141 -20.56 -9.07 -4.23
CA VAL A 141 -20.49 -10.33 -3.48
C VAL A 141 -21.23 -10.17 -2.15
N GLN A 142 -22.01 -11.17 -1.75
CA GLN A 142 -22.65 -11.16 -0.43
C GLN A 142 -21.59 -11.32 0.66
N ILE A 143 -21.67 -10.55 1.74
CA ILE A 143 -20.67 -10.61 2.83
C ILE A 143 -20.56 -12.02 3.41
N ARG A 144 -21.67 -12.75 3.55
CA ARG A 144 -21.71 -14.15 4.00
C ARG A 144 -20.85 -15.10 3.14
N GLN A 145 -20.67 -14.78 1.87
CA GLN A 145 -19.88 -15.60 0.93
C GLN A 145 -18.38 -15.32 1.02
N ILE A 146 -17.99 -14.19 1.61
CA ILE A 146 -16.58 -13.88 1.88
C ILE A 146 -16.21 -14.55 3.19
N SER A 147 -15.32 -15.54 3.13
CA SER A 147 -14.87 -16.30 4.30
C SER A 147 -13.41 -16.70 4.18
N LYS A 148 -12.74 -16.90 5.32
CA LYS A 148 -11.36 -17.41 5.39
C LYS A 148 -11.30 -18.58 6.39
N PRO A 149 -10.77 -19.76 6.01
CA PRO A 149 -10.62 -20.88 6.93
C PRO A 149 -9.88 -20.49 8.21
N GLY A 150 -10.43 -20.89 9.37
CA GLY A 150 -9.86 -20.57 10.68
C GLY A 150 -10.14 -19.13 11.18
N VAL A 151 -10.91 -18.34 10.44
CA VAL A 151 -11.32 -16.98 10.85
C VAL A 151 -12.83 -16.92 11.01
N SER A 152 -13.30 -16.36 12.12
CA SER A 152 -14.74 -16.17 12.39
C SER A 152 -15.38 -15.24 11.35
N GLN A 153 -16.61 -15.53 10.93
CA GLN A 153 -17.35 -14.70 9.98
C GLN A 153 -17.52 -13.25 10.48
N TYR A 154 -17.63 -13.04 11.78
CA TYR A 154 -17.73 -11.69 12.35
C TYR A 154 -16.41 -10.91 12.29
N VAL A 155 -15.26 -11.60 12.29
CA VAL A 155 -13.95 -10.96 12.07
C VAL A 155 -13.84 -10.53 10.59
N VAL A 156 -14.31 -11.35 9.66
CA VAL A 156 -14.39 -10.97 8.24
C VAL A 156 -15.35 -9.78 8.04
N TYR A 157 -16.53 -9.81 8.67
CA TYR A 157 -17.47 -8.69 8.65
C TYR A 157 -16.87 -7.40 9.22
N SER A 158 -16.13 -7.50 10.33
CA SER A 158 -15.43 -6.35 10.93
C SER A 158 -14.36 -5.78 10.00
N ALA A 159 -13.57 -6.64 9.35
CA ALA A 159 -12.59 -6.23 8.34
C ALA A 159 -13.27 -5.50 7.17
N ILE A 160 -14.35 -6.08 6.61
CA ILE A 160 -15.15 -5.44 5.54
C ILE A 160 -15.69 -4.07 5.99
N SER A 161 -16.20 -3.99 7.22
CA SER A 161 -16.74 -2.75 7.77
C SER A 161 -15.67 -1.66 7.91
N LYS A 162 -14.45 -2.03 8.36
CA LYS A 162 -13.32 -1.11 8.45
C LYS A 162 -12.87 -0.64 7.06
N ILE A 163 -12.69 -1.56 6.10
CA ILE A 163 -12.32 -1.20 4.72
C ILE A 163 -13.36 -0.24 4.11
N ARG A 164 -14.65 -0.51 4.34
CA ARG A 164 -15.76 0.36 3.91
C ARG A 164 -15.67 1.75 4.57
N SER A 165 -15.34 1.82 5.85
CA SER A 165 -15.22 3.11 6.56
C SER A 165 -14.10 3.99 6.01
N CYS A 166 -13.09 3.40 5.36
CA CYS A 166 -12.03 4.12 4.65
C CYS A 166 -12.39 4.44 3.19
N GLY A 167 -13.62 4.14 2.74
CA GLY A 167 -14.11 4.49 1.40
C GLY A 167 -13.76 3.51 0.28
N TYR A 168 -13.03 2.43 0.53
CA TYR A 168 -12.62 1.49 -0.53
C TYR A 168 -13.70 0.49 -0.95
N LEU A 169 -14.76 0.32 -0.15
CA LEU A 169 -15.91 -0.52 -0.48
C LEU A 169 -17.18 0.30 -0.59
N ALA A 170 -18.01 -0.04 -1.56
CA ALA A 170 -19.41 0.35 -1.61
C ALA A 170 -20.30 -0.84 -1.25
N SER A 171 -21.51 -0.56 -0.79
CA SER A 171 -22.51 -1.59 -0.46
C SER A 171 -23.84 -1.32 -1.12
N ARG A 172 -24.52 -2.38 -1.54
CA ARG A 172 -25.94 -2.37 -1.93
C ARG A 172 -26.67 -3.33 -0.99
N ARG A 173 -27.78 -2.87 -0.41
CA ARG A 173 -28.62 -3.74 0.41
C ARG A 173 -29.17 -4.88 -0.44
N GLY A 174 -29.08 -6.10 0.06
CA GLY A 174 -29.75 -7.26 -0.52
C GLY A 174 -31.28 -7.08 -0.47
N SER A 175 -32.01 -7.86 -1.25
CA SER A 175 -33.48 -7.85 -1.18
C SER A 175 -33.93 -8.30 0.22
N TYR A 176 -34.63 -7.42 0.96
CA TYR A 176 -35.18 -7.74 2.27
C TYR A 176 -36.16 -8.91 2.17
N GLN A 177 -35.81 -10.07 2.74
CA GLN A 177 -36.78 -11.06 3.19
C GLN A 177 -36.95 -10.88 4.69
N MET A 178 -38.02 -10.19 5.08
CA MET A 178 -38.35 -9.88 6.48
C MET A 178 -38.85 -11.14 7.21
N ASN A 179 -37.97 -12.12 7.38
CA ASN A 179 -38.15 -13.27 8.27
C ASN A 179 -37.22 -13.06 9.46
N GLY A 180 -37.75 -12.46 10.54
CA GLY A 180 -37.04 -11.81 11.64
C GLY A 180 -36.14 -12.69 12.53
N GLN A 181 -35.22 -13.47 11.96
CA GLN A 181 -34.16 -14.21 12.66
C GLN A 181 -32.83 -14.31 11.90
N GLN A 182 -32.64 -13.63 10.77
CA GLN A 182 -31.37 -13.67 10.01
C GLN A 182 -30.52 -12.43 10.25
N ASP A 183 -29.20 -12.63 10.36
CA ASP A 183 -28.19 -11.57 10.44
C ASP A 183 -28.20 -10.72 9.15
N GLU A 184 -29.09 -9.74 9.08
CA GLU A 184 -29.33 -8.89 7.89
C GLU A 184 -28.04 -8.25 7.35
N TYR A 185 -27.08 -7.95 8.23
CA TYR A 185 -25.79 -7.36 7.86
C TYR A 185 -24.88 -8.27 7.04
N LEU A 186 -25.05 -9.60 7.13
CA LEU A 186 -24.25 -10.56 6.35
C LEU A 186 -24.80 -10.76 4.94
N ASP A 187 -26.04 -10.34 4.69
CA ASP A 187 -26.72 -10.50 3.41
C ASP A 187 -26.55 -9.25 2.50
N ASP A 188 -25.88 -8.21 3.01
CA ASP A 188 -25.45 -7.06 2.22
C ASP A 188 -24.47 -7.47 1.11
N LEU A 189 -24.62 -6.84 -0.05
CA LEU A 189 -23.72 -6.99 -1.19
C LEU A 189 -22.62 -5.93 -1.12
N VAL A 190 -21.37 -6.34 -1.30
CA VAL A 190 -20.20 -5.46 -1.30
C VAL A 190 -19.39 -5.58 -2.59
N PHE A 191 -18.78 -4.47 -3.00
CA PHE A 191 -17.88 -4.39 -4.16
C PHE A 191 -16.91 -3.23 -3.95
N LEU A 192 -15.78 -3.24 -4.65
CA LEU A 192 -14.83 -2.11 -4.62
C LEU A 192 -15.51 -0.84 -5.16
N SER A 193 -15.33 0.27 -4.44
CA SER A 193 -15.58 1.59 -5.00
C SER A 193 -14.55 1.93 -6.07
N ASP A 194 -14.77 2.99 -6.84
CA ASP A 194 -13.76 3.45 -7.82
C ASP A 194 -12.45 3.83 -7.12
N PHE A 195 -12.54 4.52 -5.97
CA PHE A 195 -11.40 4.79 -5.09
C PHE A 195 -10.71 3.51 -4.58
N GLY A 196 -11.49 2.46 -4.27
CA GLY A 196 -11.01 1.12 -3.92
C GLY A 196 -10.21 0.46 -5.03
N LYS A 197 -10.68 0.57 -6.27
CA LYS A 197 -9.99 0.01 -7.45
C LYS A 197 -8.70 0.76 -7.73
N GLU A 198 -8.74 2.08 -7.70
CA GLU A 198 -7.56 2.94 -7.85
C GLU A 198 -6.50 2.59 -6.80
N PHE A 199 -6.88 2.47 -5.53
CA PHE A 199 -5.97 2.04 -4.47
C PHE A 199 -5.35 0.67 -4.76
N CYS A 200 -6.18 -0.34 -5.08
CA CYS A 200 -5.69 -1.70 -5.36
C CYS A 200 -4.70 -1.74 -6.53
N GLN A 201 -4.95 -0.94 -7.58
CA GLN A 201 -4.03 -0.78 -8.71
C GLN A 201 -2.74 -0.06 -8.30
N TYR A 202 -2.88 1.01 -7.52
CA TYR A 202 -1.76 1.84 -7.06
C TYR A 202 -0.76 1.02 -6.23
N VAL A 203 -1.25 0.18 -5.32
CA VAL A 203 -0.40 -0.65 -4.45
C VAL A 203 -0.21 -2.08 -4.96
N LYS A 204 -0.79 -2.41 -6.13
CA LYS A 204 -0.79 -3.72 -6.79
C LYS A 204 -1.15 -4.87 -5.82
N ILE A 205 -2.32 -4.75 -5.20
CA ILE A 205 -2.85 -5.76 -4.27
C ILE A 205 -3.29 -7.06 -4.98
N ALA A 206 -3.60 -6.97 -6.28
CA ALA A 206 -4.03 -8.06 -7.16
C ALA A 206 -3.41 -7.91 -8.55
#